data_AF-A0A7T6VPM0-F1
#
_entry.id   AF-A0A7T6VPM0-F1
#
_cell.length_a   1.000
_cell.length_b   1.000
_cell.length_c   1.000
_cell.angle_alpha   90.00
_cell.angle_beta   90.00
_cell.angle_gamma   90.00
#
_symmetry.space_group_name_H-M   'P 1'
#
loop_
_entity.id
_entity.type
_entity.pdbx_description
1 polymer ?
#
loop_
_entity_poly.entity_id
_entity_poly.type
_entity_poly.pdbx_seq_one_letter_code
_entity_poly.pdbx_strand_id
1 'polypeptide(L)'
;MSAGALNMCKFTIDTPKNIKDEIIYLSGLSLTELTVEVHFNKNNKNQLLILEKTNMPVYCIVDTGAVVEMDKKVYVYGDVYKYDNMLEKLPNKYIIKK
;
A
#
# COMPACT_ATOMS: atom_id res chain seq x y z
N MET A 1 -9.85 -9.97 -1.54
CA MET A 1 -10.71 -8.82 -1.90
C MET A 1 -9.76 -7.70 -2.34
N SER A 2 -9.78 -7.27 -3.61
CA SER A 2 -8.74 -6.36 -4.17
C SER A 2 -9.32 -4.96 -4.49
N ALA A 3 -10.45 -4.89 -5.18
CA ALA A 3 -11.09 -3.62 -5.57
C ALA A 3 -11.60 -2.73 -4.41
N GLY A 4 -11.90 -3.30 -3.23
CA GLY A 4 -12.36 -2.54 -2.06
C GLY A 4 -11.28 -1.69 -1.41
N ALA A 5 -10.02 -2.14 -1.43
CA ALA A 5 -8.89 -1.37 -0.94
C ALA A 5 -8.54 -0.21 -1.89
N LEU A 6 -8.63 -0.45 -3.21
CA LEU A 6 -8.40 0.55 -4.24
C LEU A 6 -9.36 1.75 -4.12
N ASN A 7 -10.64 1.47 -3.89
CA ASN A 7 -11.66 2.50 -3.81
C ASN A 7 -11.58 3.36 -2.55
N MET A 8 -10.95 2.92 -1.47
CA MET A 8 -10.90 3.71 -0.22
C MET A 8 -9.67 4.64 -0.13
N CYS A 9 -8.62 4.38 -0.90
CA CYS A 9 -7.35 5.10 -0.79
C CYS A 9 -7.34 6.42 -1.57
N LYS A 10 -6.46 7.36 -1.19
CA LYS A 10 -6.25 8.60 -1.96
C LYS A 10 -5.64 8.28 -3.31
N PHE A 11 -4.64 7.39 -3.30
CA PHE A 11 -3.99 6.83 -4.47
C PHE A 11 -3.70 5.35 -4.25
N THR A 12 -3.81 4.56 -5.30
CA THR A 12 -3.25 3.21 -5.37
C THR A 12 -2.17 3.18 -6.44
N ILE A 13 -1.09 2.49 -6.15
CA ILE A 13 -0.09 2.08 -7.13
C ILE A 13 -0.51 0.69 -7.62
N ASP A 14 -0.75 0.58 -8.93
CA ASP A 14 -0.87 -0.73 -9.59
C ASP A 14 0.43 -0.96 -10.36
N THR A 15 1.20 -1.96 -9.94
CA THR A 15 2.39 -2.40 -10.64
C THR A 15 2.00 -3.57 -11.56
N PRO A 16 1.71 -3.35 -12.86
CA PRO A 16 1.36 -4.45 -13.76
C PRO A 16 2.50 -5.45 -13.86
N LYS A 17 2.18 -6.75 -13.79
CA LYS A 17 3.13 -7.87 -13.80
C LYS A 17 4.07 -7.92 -15.02
N ASN A 18 3.83 -7.14 -16.08
CA ASN A 18 4.47 -7.29 -17.38
C ASN A 18 4.88 -6.01 -18.13
N ILE A 19 4.81 -4.81 -17.53
CA ILE A 19 5.13 -3.56 -18.27
C ILE A 19 6.17 -2.74 -17.52
N LYS A 20 7.24 -2.40 -18.23
CA LYS A 20 8.37 -1.60 -17.76
C LYS A 20 7.93 -0.17 -17.41
N ASP A 21 8.40 0.28 -16.25
CA ASP A 21 8.68 1.69 -15.91
C ASP A 21 7.54 2.70 -15.78
N GLU A 22 6.26 2.30 -15.84
CA GLU A 22 5.15 3.23 -15.59
C GLU A 22 4.54 3.03 -14.20
N ILE A 23 4.54 4.09 -13.39
CA ILE A 23 3.79 4.15 -12.13
C ILE A 23 2.38 4.58 -12.49
N ILE A 24 1.42 3.65 -12.38
CA ILE A 24 0.01 3.97 -12.55
C ILE A 24 -0.55 4.37 -11.19
N TYR A 25 -0.74 5.68 -11.00
CA TYR A 25 -1.49 6.21 -9.87
C TYR A 25 -2.98 6.17 -10.19
N LEU A 26 -3.70 5.25 -9.55
CA LEU A 26 -5.15 5.22 -9.60
C LEU A 26 -5.70 6.00 -8.40
N SER A 27 -6.42 7.08 -8.65
CA SER A 27 -7.14 7.81 -7.60
C SER A 27 -8.34 6.98 -7.12
N GLY A 28 -8.36 6.61 -5.84
CA GLY A 28 -9.55 6.04 -5.21
C GLY A 28 -10.54 7.14 -4.79
N LEU A 29 -11.59 6.79 -4.04
CA LEU A 29 -12.61 7.74 -3.57
C LEU A 29 -12.06 8.74 -2.53
N SER A 30 -10.76 8.71 -2.22
CA SER A 30 -10.11 9.59 -1.24
C SER A 30 -10.79 9.60 0.13
N LEU A 31 -11.36 8.45 0.51
CA LEU A 31 -11.97 8.24 1.83
C LEU A 31 -10.91 8.09 2.93
N THR A 32 -9.66 7.83 2.54
CA THR A 32 -8.48 7.75 3.40
C THR A 32 -7.33 8.51 2.76
N GLU A 33 -6.45 9.10 3.56
CA GLU A 33 -5.21 9.76 3.11
C GLU A 33 -4.07 8.74 2.83
N LEU A 34 -4.40 7.45 2.81
CA LEU A 34 -3.41 6.39 2.66
C LEU A 34 -3.11 6.18 1.17
N THR A 35 -1.84 5.94 0.88
CA THR A 35 -1.38 5.40 -0.40
C THR A 35 -1.07 3.92 -0.20
N VAL A 36 -1.64 3.06 -1.05
CA VAL A 36 -1.46 1.60 -0.94
C VAL A 36 -0.88 1.00 -2.22
N GLU A 37 -0.09 -0.06 -2.06
CA GLU A 37 0.28 -1.04 -3.10
C GLU A 37 -0.33 -2.37 -2.68
N VAL A 38 -1.19 -2.95 -3.50
CA VAL A 38 -1.84 -4.25 -3.21
C VAL A 38 -1.10 -5.40 -3.90
N HIS A 39 -1.30 -6.62 -3.43
CA HIS A 39 -0.59 -7.81 -3.94
C HIS A 39 0.94 -7.65 -3.87
N PHE A 40 1.42 -6.95 -2.84
CA PHE A 40 2.83 -6.67 -2.68
C PHE A 40 3.64 -7.94 -2.46
N ASN A 41 4.74 -8.07 -3.18
CA ASN A 41 5.73 -9.12 -2.99
C ASN A 41 7.11 -8.48 -2.78
N LYS A 42 7.63 -8.57 -1.56
CA LYS A 42 8.95 -8.03 -1.19
C LYS A 42 10.12 -8.53 -2.04
N ASN A 43 9.96 -9.66 -2.75
CA ASN A 43 10.98 -10.22 -3.63
C ASN A 43 10.83 -9.74 -5.09
N ASN A 44 9.76 -8.99 -5.41
CA ASN A 44 9.53 -8.42 -6.72
C ASN A 44 10.33 -7.11 -6.87
N LYS A 45 11.44 -7.17 -7.61
CA LYS A 45 12.32 -6.02 -7.83
C LYS A 45 11.63 -4.82 -8.50
N ASN A 46 10.62 -5.06 -9.35
CA ASN A 46 9.91 -3.97 -10.02
C ASN A 46 9.06 -3.17 -9.04
N GLN A 47 8.38 -3.85 -8.11
CA GLN A 47 7.62 -3.18 -7.04
C GLN A 47 8.54 -2.36 -6.14
N LEU A 48 9.70 -2.90 -5.76
CA LEU A 48 10.68 -2.15 -4.97
C LEU A 48 11.20 -0.90 -5.69
N LEU A 49 11.54 -1.00 -6.98
CA LEU A 49 11.99 0.13 -7.79
C LEU A 49 10.91 1.21 -7.90
N ILE A 50 9.64 0.82 -8.00
CA ILE A 50 8.52 1.76 -8.04
C ILE A 50 8.38 2.48 -6.70
N LEU A 51 8.46 1.75 -5.58
CA LEU A 51 8.45 2.36 -4.24
C LEU A 51 9.58 3.39 -4.07
N GLU A 52 10.78 3.10 -4.55
CA GLU A 52 11.92 4.05 -4.51
C GLU A 52 11.66 5.34 -5.32
N LYS A 53 10.83 5.27 -6.36
CA LYS A 53 10.42 6.42 -7.16
C LYS A 53 9.24 7.19 -6.53
N THR A 54 8.62 6.67 -5.46
CA THR A 54 7.54 7.37 -4.75
C THR A 54 8.12 8.35 -3.72
N ASN A 55 7.62 9.59 -3.74
CA ASN A 55 7.99 10.62 -2.76
C ASN A 55 7.01 10.70 -1.58
N MET A 56 6.33 9.59 -1.25
CA MET A 56 5.33 9.56 -0.17
C MET A 56 5.30 8.18 0.51
N PRO A 57 4.84 8.09 1.77
CA PRO A 57 4.70 6.80 2.43
C PRO A 57 3.68 5.90 1.73
N VAL A 58 4.03 4.63 1.53
CA VAL A 58 3.17 3.63 0.87
C VAL A 58 2.95 2.42 1.79
N TYR A 59 1.71 2.02 1.97
CA TYR A 59 1.33 0.78 2.65
C TYR A 59 1.28 -0.36 1.63
N CYS A 60 2.23 -1.28 1.73
CA CYS A 60 2.40 -2.39 0.81
C CYS A 60 1.73 -3.63 1.42
N ILE A 61 0.57 -4.00 0.88
CA ILE A 61 -0.33 -5.01 1.43
C ILE A 61 -0.11 -6.33 0.65
N VAL A 62 0.34 -7.36 1.36
CA VAL A 62 0.45 -8.72 0.80
C VAL A 62 -0.95 -9.36 0.72
N ASP A 63 -1.14 -10.42 -0.06
CA ASP A 63 -2.43 -11.13 -0.23
C ASP A 63 -3.12 -11.55 1.08
N THR A 64 -2.32 -11.80 2.14
CA THR A 64 -2.79 -12.17 3.47
C THR A 64 -2.98 -10.98 4.42
N GLY A 65 -2.70 -9.77 3.94
CA GLY A 65 -2.75 -8.53 4.69
C GLY A 65 -4.00 -7.69 4.41
N ALA A 66 -4.29 -6.77 5.31
CA ALA A 66 -5.30 -5.74 5.15
C ALA A 66 -4.95 -4.51 5.98
N VAL A 67 -5.35 -3.34 5.48
CA VAL A 67 -5.34 -2.08 6.21
C VAL A 67 -6.77 -1.56 6.28
N VAL A 68 -7.23 -1.22 7.47
CA VAL A 68 -8.60 -0.75 7.72
C VAL A 68 -8.54 0.60 8.41
N GLU A 69 -9.13 1.64 7.83
CA GLU A 69 -9.34 2.90 8.53
C GLU A 69 -10.73 2.91 9.19
N MET A 70 -10.76 3.10 10.51
CA MET A 70 -12.01 3.20 11.29
C MET A 70 -11.77 4.19 12.45
N ASP A 71 -12.73 5.08 12.70
CA ASP A 71 -12.65 6.08 13.78
C ASP A 71 -11.35 6.92 13.76
N LYS A 72 -10.91 7.36 12.57
CA LYS A 72 -9.65 8.11 12.34
C LYS A 72 -8.38 7.35 12.77
N LYS A 73 -8.47 6.03 12.95
CA LYS A 73 -7.36 5.14 13.25
C LYS A 73 -7.17 4.16 12.11
N VAL A 74 -5.90 3.83 11.85
CA VAL A 74 -5.55 2.81 10.86
C VAL A 74 -5.18 1.53 11.59
N TYR A 75 -5.83 0.43 11.23
CA TYR A 75 -5.62 -0.91 11.77
C TYR A 75 -4.96 -1.79 10.73
N VAL A 76 -3.88 -2.46 11.13
CA VAL A 76 -3.11 -3.38 10.28
C VAL A 76 -3.41 -4.82 10.66
N TYR A 77 -3.78 -5.64 9.68
CA TYR A 77 -4.05 -7.06 9.84
C TYR A 77 -3.16 -7.86 8.87
N GLY A 78 -2.54 -8.95 9.35
CA GLY A 78 -1.70 -9.79 8.53
C GLY A 78 -0.43 -9.09 8.04
N ASP A 79 0.17 -9.62 6.97
CA ASP A 79 1.45 -9.14 6.47
C ASP A 79 1.29 -7.85 5.66
N VAL A 80 1.68 -6.74 6.29
CA VAL A 80 1.73 -5.41 5.68
C VAL A 80 3.10 -4.80 5.92
N TYR A 81 3.62 -4.14 4.90
CA TYR A 81 4.83 -3.36 4.98
C TYR A 81 4.51 -1.88 4.81
N LYS A 82 5.34 -1.03 5.40
CA LYS A 82 5.34 0.40 5.11
C LYS A 82 6.64 0.72 4.40
N TYR A 83 6.54 1.41 3.27
CA TYR A 83 7.69 2.04 2.63
C TYR A 83 7.68 3.53 2.96
N ASP A 84 8.75 4.00 3.59
CA ASP A 84 8.97 5.40 3.93
C ASP A 84 10.49 5.65 3.97
N ASN A 85 11.08 5.85 2.78
CA ASN A 85 12.54 5.79 2.52
C ASN A 85 13.21 4.43 2.78
N MET A 86 12.59 3.57 3.60
CA MET A 86 12.98 2.20 3.84
C MET A 86 11.73 1.32 3.96
N LEU A 87 11.84 0.06 3.52
CA LEU A 87 10.78 -0.93 3.69
C LEU A 87 10.83 -1.54 5.10
N GLU A 88 9.76 -1.36 5.86
CA GLU A 88 9.61 -1.90 7.21
C GLU A 88 8.38 -2.81 7.29
N LYS A 89 8.50 -3.96 7.97
CA LYS A 89 7.33 -4.81 8.27
C LYS A 89 6.57 -4.23 9.45
N LEU A 90 5.28 -3.96 9.28
CA LEU A 90 4.43 -3.48 10.37
C LEU A 90 4.02 -4.64 11.28
N PRO A 91 3.90 -4.41 12.60
CA PRO A 91 3.41 -5.43 13.52
C PRO A 91 1.93 -5.74 13.28
N ASN A 92 1.55 -7.00 13.48
CA ASN A 92 0.16 -7.44 13.40
C ASN A 92 -0.69 -6.76 14.48
N LYS A 93 -1.82 -6.16 14.09
CA LYS A 93 -2.70 -5.34 14.95
C LYS A 93 -2.04 -4.05 15.45
N TYR A 94 -1.42 -3.30 14.54
CA TYR A 94 -0.90 -1.97 14.81
C TYR A 94 -1.96 -0.89 14.65
N ILE A 95 -1.96 0.11 15.54
CA ILE A 95 -2.80 1.31 15.45
C ILE A 95 -1.91 2.48 15.05
N ILE A 96 -2.16 3.06 13.89
CA ILE A 96 -1.51 4.29 13.46
C ILE A 96 -2.40 5.45 13.91
N LYS A 97 -1.87 6.30 14.80
CA LYS A 97 -2.48 7.60 15.09
C LYS A 97 -2.07 8.57 13.98
N LYS A 98 -3.06 9.10 13.26
CA LYS A 98 -2.87 10.24 12.35
C LYS A 98 -2.52 11.49 13.16
#